data_AF-A0A3A8ETY6-F1
#
_entry.id   AF-A0A3A8ETY6-F1
#
_cell.length_a   1.000
_cell.length_b   1.000
_cell.length_c   1.000
_cell.angle_alpha   90.00
_cell.angle_beta   90.00
_cell.angle_gamma   90.00
#
_symmetry.space_group_name_H-M   'P 1'
#
loop_
_entity.id
_entity.type
_entity.pdbx_description
1 polymer ?
#
loop_
_entity_poly.entity_id
_entity_poly.type
_entity_poly.pdbx_seq_one_letter_code
_entity_poly.pdbx_strand_id
1 'polypeptide(L)' 'MKPEIIEALALELTKATIADTNPQTINFKSADLWVKTYLESEKQIKEAVAKANPPAVDVSDIPIFGR' A
#
# COMPACT_ATOMS: atom_id res chain seq x y z
N MET A 1 4.97 8.95 6.03
CA MET A 1 5.54 7.78 6.75
C MET A 1 6.94 7.53 6.22
N LYS A 2 7.89 7.03 7.02
CA LYS A 2 9.24 6.75 6.53
C LYS A 2 9.25 5.53 5.59
N PRO A 3 10.10 5.48 4.55
CA PRO A 3 10.15 4.37 3.59
C PRO A 3 10.36 3.00 4.25
N GLU A 4 11.29 2.91 5.20
CA GLU A 4 11.60 1.69 5.96
C GLU A 4 10.38 1.08 6.69
N ILE A 5 9.44 1.92 7.12
CA ILE A 5 8.21 1.46 7.79
C ILE A 5 7.19 0.95 6.78
N ILE A 6 7.13 1.58 5.59
CA ILE A 6 6.28 1.14 4.49
C ILE A 6 6.74 -0.24 4.00
N GLU A 7 8.04 -0.41 3.79
CA GLU A 7 8.64 -1.67 3.35
C GLU A 7 8.41 -2.80 4.36
N ALA A 8 8.63 -2.53 5.67
CA ALA A 8 8.38 -3.51 6.71
C ALA A 8 6.90 -3.92 6.79
N LEU A 9 5.98 -2.94 6.70
CA LEU A 9 4.55 -3.21 6.71
C LEU A 9 4.11 -3.97 5.45
N ALA A 10 4.69 -3.66 4.28
CA ALA A 10 4.42 -4.38 3.04
C ALA A 10 4.87 -5.83 3.12
N LEU A 11 6.04 -6.11 3.72
CA LEU A 11 6.51 -7.49 3.96
C LEU A 11 5.56 -8.28 4.88
N GLU A 12 5.10 -7.68 5.97
CA GLU A 12 4.17 -8.34 6.89
C GLU A 12 2.81 -8.61 6.24
N LEU A 13 2.27 -7.65 5.48
CA LEU A 13 1.01 -7.81 4.75
C LEU A 13 1.12 -8.88 3.65
N THR A 14 2.27 -8.95 2.98
CA THR A 14 2.56 -10.00 1.99
C THR A 14 2.51 -11.39 2.61
N LYS A 15 3.19 -11.58 3.75
CA LYS A 15 3.18 -12.85 4.48
C LYS A 15 1.77 -13.24 4.91
N ALA A 16 1.01 -12.28 5.47
CA ALA A 16 -0.35 -12.51 5.92
C ALA A 16 -1.27 -12.93 4.75
N THR A 17 -1.19 -12.22 3.63
CA THR A 17 -2.00 -12.48 2.43
C THR A 17 -1.70 -13.86 1.84
N ILE A 18 -0.42 -14.22 1.74
CA ILE A 18 -0.01 -15.52 1.24
C ILE A 18 -0.46 -16.63 2.20
N ALA A 19 -0.30 -16.45 3.51
CA ALA A 19 -0.71 -17.44 4.52
C ALA A 19 -2.23 -17.66 4.58
N ASP A 20 -3.03 -16.64 4.29
CA ASP A 20 -4.50 -16.72 4.24
C ASP A 20 -5.02 -17.44 2.97
N THR A 21 -4.20 -17.49 1.92
CA THR A 21 -4.60 -18.07 0.64
C THR A 21 -4.58 -19.62 0.70
N ASN A 22 -5.53 -20.27 0.02
CA ASN A 22 -5.68 -21.73 0.06
C ASN A 22 -4.40 -22.46 -0.43
N PRO A 23 -3.73 -23.26 0.42
CA PRO A 23 -2.48 -23.90 0.07
C PRO A 23 -2.57 -24.94 -1.05
N GLN A 24 -3.77 -25.42 -1.38
CA GLN A 24 -3.99 -26.35 -2.49
C GLN A 24 -3.94 -25.68 -3.86
N THR A 25 -4.06 -24.36 -3.93
CA THR A 25 -4.17 -23.61 -5.20
C THR A 25 -2.99 -22.68 -5.48
N ILE A 26 -2.08 -22.49 -4.51
CA ILE A 26 -0.92 -21.60 -4.64
C ILE A 26 0.41 -22.29 -4.40
N ASN A 27 1.41 -21.88 -5.20
CA ASN A 27 2.79 -22.27 -5.02
C ASN A 27 3.52 -21.24 -4.14
N PHE A 28 3.60 -21.51 -2.83
CA PHE A 28 4.31 -20.65 -1.86
C PHE A 28 5.80 -20.45 -2.13
N LYS A 29 6.42 -21.30 -2.95
CA LYS A 29 7.83 -21.15 -3.33
C LYS A 29 8.01 -20.29 -4.59
N SER A 30 6.92 -19.83 -5.20
CA SER A 30 6.97 -19.00 -6.39
C SER A 30 7.46 -17.59 -6.05
N ALA A 31 8.67 -17.25 -6.51
CA ALA A 31 9.20 -15.89 -6.36
C ALA A 31 8.28 -14.84 -7.02
N ASP A 32 7.66 -15.18 -8.16
CA ASP A 32 6.70 -14.32 -8.86
C ASP A 32 5.48 -13.99 -7.99
N LEU A 33 4.94 -14.99 -7.26
CA LEU A 33 3.83 -14.78 -6.32
C LEU A 33 4.24 -13.78 -5.24
N TRP A 34 5.37 -14.01 -4.57
CA TRP A 34 5.86 -13.14 -3.50
C TRP A 34 6.10 -11.71 -3.97
N VAL A 35 6.76 -11.53 -5.11
CA VAL A 35 7.04 -10.19 -5.65
C VAL A 35 5.75 -9.44 -5.99
N LYS A 36 4.79 -10.11 -6.66
CA LYS A 36 3.51 -9.49 -7.03
C LYS A 36 2.70 -9.10 -5.79
N THR A 37 2.58 -10.00 -4.82
CA THR A 37 1.83 -9.72 -3.58
C THR A 37 2.50 -8.61 -2.77
N TYR A 38 3.83 -8.53 -2.77
CA TYR A 38 4.57 -7.43 -2.14
C TYR A 38 4.29 -6.07 -2.80
N LEU A 39 4.35 -6.00 -4.13
CA LEU A 39 4.08 -4.75 -4.85
C LEU A 39 2.63 -4.26 -4.64
N GLU A 40 1.66 -5.18 -4.60
CA GLU A 40 0.27 -4.86 -4.27
C GLU A 40 0.15 -4.35 -2.82
N SER A 41 0.81 -5.01 -1.88
CA SER A 41 0.83 -4.61 -0.46
C SER A 41 1.42 -3.22 -0.28
N GLU A 42 2.56 -2.93 -0.92
CA GLU A 42 3.21 -1.62 -0.87
C GLU A 42 2.31 -0.53 -1.46
N LYS A 43 1.59 -0.82 -2.54
CA LYS A 43 0.61 0.10 -3.14
C LYS A 43 -0.54 0.41 -2.18
N GLN A 44 -1.17 -0.62 -1.58
CA GLN A 44 -2.27 -0.44 -0.64
C GLN A 44 -1.88 0.41 0.57
N ILE A 45 -0.67 0.22 1.10
CA ILE A 45 -0.15 1.02 2.22
C ILE A 45 0.05 2.47 1.79
N LYS A 46 0.64 2.73 0.62
CA LYS A 46 0.83 4.08 0.10
C LYS A 46 -0.51 4.80 -0.10
N GLU A 47 -1.51 4.11 -0.64
CA GLU A 47 -2.87 4.63 -0.80
C GLU A 47 -3.52 4.95 0.56
N ALA A 48 -3.39 4.06 1.55
CA ALA A 48 -3.89 4.29 2.91
C ALA A 48 -3.19 5.48 3.59
N VAL A 49 -1.88 5.61 3.43
CA VAL A 49 -1.10 6.75 3.96
C VAL A 49 -1.52 8.06 3.30
N ALA A 50 -1.71 8.07 1.98
CA ALA A 50 -2.18 9.24 1.25
C ALA A 50 -3.61 9.64 1.66
N LYS A 51 -4.49 8.67 1.92
CA LYS A 51 -5.84 8.92 2.41
C LYS A 51 -5.86 9.45 3.86
N ALA A 52 -4.96 8.95 4.71
CA ALA A 52 -4.85 9.39 6.10
C ALA A 52 -4.23 10.80 6.22
N ASN A 53 -3.34 11.16 5.30
CA ASN A 53 -2.77 12.50 5.17
C ASN A 53 -3.16 13.06 3.80
N PRO A 54 -4.43 13.47 3.60
CA PRO A 54 -4.81 14.10 2.34
C PRO A 54 -3.89 15.31 2.11
N PRO A 55 -3.45 15.57 0.86
CA PRO A 55 -2.76 16.81 0.58
C PRO A 55 -3.64 17.95 1.10
N ALA A 56 -3.06 18.86 1.87
CA ALA A 56 -3.77 20.06 2.30
C ALA A 56 -4.27 20.73 1.03
N VAL A 57 -5.59 20.76 0.85
CA VAL A 57 -6.23 21.63 -0.14
C VAL A 57 -5.79 23.03 0.25
N ASP A 58 -4.89 23.62 -0.53
CA ASP A 58 -4.47 24.99 -0.31
C ASP A 58 -5.71 25.85 -0.54
N VAL A 59 -6.10 26.64 0.47
CA VAL A 59 -7.34 27.44 0.46
C VAL A 59 -7.35 28.44 -0.72
N SER A 60 -6.17 28.68 -1.28
CA SER A 60 -5.83 29.40 -2.50
C SER A 60 -6.41 28.78 -3.79
N ASP A 61 -6.64 27.46 -3.84
CA ASP A 61 -7.26 26.76 -4.98
C ASP A 61 -8.80 26.82 -4.94
N ILE A 62 -9.39 27.50 -3.93
CA ILE A 62 -10.83 27.72 -3.85
C ILE A 62 -11.18 28.97 -4.67
N PRO A 63 -11.86 28.85 -5.83
CA PRO A 63 -12.16 29.98 -6.74
C PRO A 63 -13.12 31.03 -6.17
N ILE A 64 -13.49 30.94 -4.89
CA ILE A 64 -14.45 31.85 -4.22
C ILE A 64 -13.76 33.11 -3.67
N PHE A 65 -12.44 33.09 -3.46
CA PHE A 65 -11.71 34.23 -2.84
C PHE A 65 -10.83 35.05 -3.81
N GLY A 66 -10.77 34.69 -5.10
CA GLY A 66 -10.10 35.49 -6.12
C GLY A 66 -11.03 36.52 -6.74
N ARG A 67 -11.07 37.74 -6.19
CA ARG A 67 -11.67 38.92 -6.82
C ARG A 67 -10.63 40.02 -6.97
#